data_AF-A0AA92U337-F1
#
_entry.id   AF-A0AA92U337-F1
#
_cell.length_a   1.000
_cell.length_b   1.000
_cell.length_c   1.000
_cell.angle_alpha   90.00
_cell.angle_beta   90.00
_cell.angle_gamma   90.00
#
_symmetry.space_group_name_H-M   'P 1'
#
loop_
_entity.id
_entity.type
_entity.pdbx_description
1 polymer ?
#
loop_
_entity_poly.entity_id
_entity_poly.type
_entity_poly.pdbx_seq_one_letter_code
_entity_poly.pdbx_strand_id
1 'polypeptide(L)'
;MSCGTSGGAIHVYFLHYQSFEEGVSAWKRRARRIQWNNIFVVLSEKDGCTKKRLEEFEHLSYESKVALTHVEYPDITCGFYVKGYENCNELGNIMDFKGFWGQKVYDQFDWVKFLNQK
;
A
#
# COMPACT_ATOMS: atom_id res chain seq x y z
N MET A 1 -31.26 -5.27 -21.83
CA MET A 1 -30.18 -4.27 -21.91
C MET A 1 -28.90 -4.97 -21.52
N SER A 2 -28.02 -5.21 -22.49
CA SER A 2 -26.70 -5.78 -22.27
C SER A 2 -25.73 -4.67 -21.88
N CYS A 3 -25.17 -4.73 -20.67
CA CYS A 3 -24.04 -3.90 -20.26
C CYS A 3 -22.91 -4.85 -19.84
N GLY A 4 -21.84 -4.87 -20.64
CA GLY A 4 -20.65 -5.66 -20.34
C GLY A 4 -19.78 -4.95 -19.30
N THR A 5 -19.41 -5.65 -18.24
CA THR A 5 -18.38 -5.23 -17.29
C THR A 5 -17.23 -6.24 -17.30
N SER A 6 -16.17 -5.95 -18.06
CA SER A 6 -14.91 -6.71 -17.99
C SER A 6 -13.90 -6.08 -17.00
N GLY A 7 -14.32 -5.16 -16.13
CA GLY A 7 -13.50 -4.55 -15.09
C GLY A 7 -14.16 -4.72 -13.74
N GLY A 8 -13.48 -5.38 -12.79
CA GLY A 8 -14.01 -5.60 -11.44
C GLY A 8 -14.32 -4.29 -10.71
N ALA A 9 -15.22 -4.37 -9.72
CA ALA A 9 -15.51 -3.24 -8.84
C ALA A 9 -14.34 -3.00 -7.88
N ILE A 10 -13.95 -1.73 -7.70
CA ILE A 10 -12.97 -1.30 -6.70
C ILE A 10 -13.72 -0.64 -5.55
N HIS A 11 -13.47 -1.13 -4.33
CA HIS A 11 -14.04 -0.56 -3.11
C HIS A 11 -13.01 0.36 -2.43
N VAL A 12 -13.46 1.56 -2.02
CA VAL A 12 -12.64 2.53 -1.28
C VAL A 12 -13.36 2.84 0.03
N TYR A 13 -12.67 2.64 1.15
CA TYR A 13 -13.22 2.87 2.49
C TYR A 13 -12.74 4.22 3.05
N PHE A 14 -13.67 5.11 3.36
CA PHE A 14 -13.41 6.45 3.89
C PHE A 14 -13.49 6.46 5.43
N LEU A 15 -12.37 6.24 6.12
CA LEU A 15 -12.35 5.99 7.58
C LEU A 15 -12.48 7.23 8.48
N HIS A 16 -12.10 8.42 8.00
CA HIS A 16 -11.92 9.61 8.84
C HIS A 16 -12.84 10.79 8.47
N TYR A 17 -13.93 10.52 7.76
CA TYR A 17 -14.87 11.55 7.32
C TYR A 17 -16.22 11.35 8.00
N GLN A 18 -16.91 12.45 8.29
CA GLN A 18 -18.20 12.42 8.98
C GLN A 18 -19.31 11.88 8.05
N SER A 19 -19.13 12.00 6.74
CA SER A 19 -20.04 11.44 5.74
C SER A 19 -19.30 10.90 4.51
N PHE A 20 -20.01 10.09 3.72
CA PHE A 20 -19.50 9.57 2.46
C PHE A 20 -19.23 10.70 1.45
N GLU A 21 -20.12 11.70 1.38
CA GLU A 21 -19.99 12.87 0.49
C GLU A 21 -18.74 13.68 0.81
N GLU A 22 -18.43 13.87 2.10
CA GLU A 22 -17.19 14.52 2.53
C GLU A 22 -15.98 13.71 2.05
N GLY A 23 -15.98 12.39 2.24
CA GLY A 23 -14.92 11.49 1.76
C GLY A 23 -14.70 11.59 0.25
N VAL A 24 -15.79 11.56 -0.54
CA VAL A 24 -15.74 11.69 -2.01
C VAL A 24 -15.21 13.05 -2.43
N SER A 25 -15.67 14.14 -1.81
CA SER A 25 -15.20 15.49 -2.10
C SER A 25 -13.70 15.62 -1.82
N ALA A 26 -13.26 15.07 -0.68
CA ALA A 26 -11.90 15.09 -0.24
C ALA A 26 -10.99 14.22 -1.13
N TRP A 27 -11.48 13.07 -1.62
CA TRP A 27 -10.83 12.23 -2.63
C TRP A 27 -10.63 13.00 -3.94
N LYS A 28 -11.72 13.52 -4.53
CA LYS A 28 -11.69 14.27 -5.79
C LYS A 28 -10.74 15.48 -5.71
N ARG A 29 -10.73 16.18 -4.58
CA ARG A 29 -9.82 17.31 -4.34
C ARG A 29 -8.35 16.88 -4.30
N ARG A 30 -8.02 15.77 -3.65
CA ARG A 30 -6.63 15.28 -3.52
C ARG A 30 -6.12 14.65 -4.81
N ALA A 31 -6.97 13.93 -5.55
CA ALA A 31 -6.63 13.34 -6.83
C ALA A 31 -6.13 14.37 -7.86
N ARG A 32 -6.65 15.61 -7.82
CA ARG A 32 -6.19 16.71 -8.68
C ARG A 32 -4.74 17.17 -8.43
N ARG A 33 -4.14 16.79 -7.30
CA ARG A 33 -2.78 17.22 -6.92
C ARG A 33 -1.70 16.20 -7.27
N ILE A 34 -2.10 15.05 -7.83
CA ILE A 34 -1.18 13.98 -8.21
C ILE A 34 -0.15 14.52 -9.20
N GLN A 35 1.14 14.35 -8.88
CA GLN A 35 2.25 14.65 -9.77
C GLN A 35 2.58 13.37 -10.54
N TRP A 36 1.98 13.21 -11.73
CA TRP A 36 2.09 11.96 -12.50
C TRP A 36 3.50 11.57 -12.92
N ASN A 37 4.42 12.53 -13.00
CA ASN A 37 5.83 12.28 -13.31
C ASN A 37 6.67 11.92 -12.06
N ASN A 38 6.03 11.82 -10.88
CA ASN A 38 6.71 11.53 -9.62
C ASN A 38 5.77 10.72 -8.70
N ILE A 39 5.54 9.47 -9.07
CA ILE A 39 4.62 8.55 -8.39
C ILE A 39 5.39 7.50 -7.60
N PHE A 40 5.04 7.37 -6.33
CA PHE A 40 5.49 6.30 -5.46
C PHE A 40 4.30 5.41 -5.12
N VAL A 41 4.42 4.11 -5.35
CA VAL A 41 3.35 3.15 -5.07
C VAL A 41 3.74 2.23 -3.93
N VAL A 42 2.91 2.18 -2.90
CA VAL A 42 3.13 1.34 -1.73
C VAL A 42 1.99 0.35 -1.62
N LEU A 43 2.33 -0.93 -1.52
CA LEU A 43 1.39 -2.00 -1.20
C LEU A 43 1.68 -2.50 0.22
N SER A 44 0.63 -2.81 0.98
CA SER A 44 0.73 -3.54 2.24
C SER A 44 0.09 -4.90 2.04
N GLU A 45 0.81 -5.96 2.38
CA GLU A 45 0.29 -7.33 2.35
C GLU A 45 -0.70 -7.54 3.50
N LYS A 46 -1.96 -7.21 3.22
CA LYS A 46 -3.11 -7.22 4.15
C LYS A 46 -4.40 -7.60 3.44
N ASP A 47 -5.44 -7.88 4.22
CA ASP A 47 -6.81 -8.09 3.76
C ASP A 47 -6.89 -9.22 2.72
N GLY A 48 -6.15 -10.31 2.96
CA GLY A 48 -6.09 -11.45 2.04
C GLY A 48 -5.27 -11.20 0.77
N CYS A 49 -4.31 -10.27 0.81
CA CYS A 49 -3.32 -10.11 -0.25
C CYS A 49 -2.58 -11.44 -0.46
N THR A 50 -2.74 -12.05 -1.63
CA THR A 50 -2.09 -13.32 -1.96
C THR A 50 -0.73 -13.08 -2.61
N LYS A 51 0.12 -14.11 -2.60
CA LYS A 51 1.38 -14.09 -3.35
C LYS A 51 1.18 -13.71 -4.83
N LYS A 52 0.13 -14.22 -5.48
CA LYS A 52 -0.22 -13.84 -6.85
C LYS A 52 -0.44 -12.33 -7.01
N ARG A 53 -1.02 -11.65 -6.01
CA ARG A 53 -1.20 -10.19 -6.06
C ARG A 53 0.13 -9.45 -5.90
N LEU A 54 1.06 -9.99 -5.11
CA LEU A 54 2.43 -9.47 -5.02
C LEU A 54 3.15 -9.62 -6.37
N GLU A 55 3.00 -10.77 -7.03
CA GLU A 55 3.51 -11.00 -8.39
C GLU A 55 2.87 -10.02 -9.38
N GLU A 56 1.55 -9.84 -9.37
CA GLU A 56 0.87 -8.82 -10.20
C GLU A 56 1.42 -7.40 -9.94
N PHE A 57 1.70 -7.07 -8.69
CA PHE A 57 2.24 -5.78 -8.28
C PHE A 57 3.70 -5.57 -8.74
N GLU A 58 4.54 -6.59 -8.64
CA GLU A 58 5.92 -6.61 -9.13
C GLU A 58 5.99 -6.21 -10.63
N HIS A 59 5.03 -6.69 -11.43
CA HIS A 59 4.98 -6.43 -12.87
C HIS A 59 4.37 -5.09 -13.27
N LEU A 60 3.87 -4.28 -12.31
CA LEU A 60 3.39 -2.93 -12.62
C LEU A 60 4.54 -2.04 -13.09
N SER A 61 4.29 -1.23 -14.11
CA SER A 61 5.26 -0.33 -14.74
C SER A 61 5.52 0.96 -13.94
N TYR A 62 5.58 0.86 -12.61
CA TYR A 62 6.01 1.95 -11.73
C TYR A 62 7.47 1.73 -11.33
N GLU A 63 8.30 2.76 -11.51
CA GLU A 63 9.71 2.75 -11.15
C GLU A 63 9.89 2.71 -9.64
N SER A 64 9.21 3.60 -8.92
CA SER A 64 9.27 3.68 -7.46
C SER A 64 8.09 2.96 -6.82
N LYS A 65 8.26 1.66 -6.57
CA LYS A 65 7.27 0.86 -5.86
C LYS A 65 7.88 -0.02 -4.77
N VAL A 66 7.11 -0.27 -3.72
CA VAL A 66 7.47 -1.19 -2.64
C VAL A 66 6.24 -1.95 -2.15
N ALA A 67 6.38 -3.25 -1.94
CA ALA A 67 5.41 -4.10 -1.27
C ALA A 67 5.93 -4.43 0.13
N LEU A 68 5.22 -3.97 1.16
CA LEU A 68 5.51 -4.33 2.55
C LEU A 68 4.93 -5.71 2.82
N THR A 69 5.76 -6.67 3.23
CA THR A 69 5.38 -8.08 3.39
C THR A 69 5.64 -8.60 4.80
N HIS A 70 4.84 -9.56 5.26
CA HIS A 70 4.98 -10.17 6.59
C HIS A 70 6.06 -11.26 6.65
N VAL A 71 6.49 -11.75 5.49
CA VAL A 71 7.61 -12.70 5.30
C VAL A 71 8.47 -12.28 4.10
N GLU A 72 9.63 -12.92 3.94
CA GLU A 72 10.47 -12.75 2.76
C GLU A 72 9.91 -13.50 1.55
N TYR A 73 9.87 -12.82 0.40
CA TYR A 73 9.55 -13.39 -0.90
C TYR A 73 10.75 -13.21 -1.84
N PRO A 74 11.64 -14.20 -1.96
CA PRO A 74 12.89 -14.07 -2.73
C PRO A 74 12.69 -13.72 -4.22
N ASP A 75 11.52 -14.01 -4.76
CA ASP A 75 11.12 -13.78 -6.14
C ASP A 75 10.39 -12.44 -6.37
N ILE A 76 10.13 -11.65 -5.31
CA ILE A 76 9.48 -10.34 -5.39
C ILE A 76 10.51 -9.25 -5.06
N THR A 77 11.07 -8.61 -6.09
CA THR A 77 12.20 -7.68 -5.90
C THR A 77 11.80 -6.36 -5.26
N CYS A 78 10.55 -5.91 -5.46
CA CYS A 78 10.03 -4.74 -4.76
C CYS A 78 9.53 -5.05 -3.33
N GLY A 79 9.72 -6.27 -2.83
CA GLY A 79 9.33 -6.69 -1.50
C GLY A 79 10.23 -6.14 -0.40
N PHE A 80 9.63 -5.64 0.68
CA PHE A 80 10.31 -5.31 1.92
C PHE A 80 9.66 -6.05 3.09
N TYR A 81 10.42 -6.96 3.68
CA TYR A 81 9.98 -7.75 4.81
C TYR A 81 9.94 -6.92 6.10
N VAL A 82 8.74 -6.78 6.66
CA VAL A 82 8.47 -6.08 7.92
C VAL A 82 8.47 -7.08 9.07
N LYS A 83 9.38 -6.89 10.02
CA LYS A 83 9.56 -7.80 11.16
C LYS A 83 8.44 -7.65 12.19
N GLY A 84 8.11 -8.76 12.85
CA GLY A 84 7.11 -8.87 13.91
C GLY A 84 5.79 -9.54 13.51
N TYR A 85 5.68 -10.05 12.28
CA TYR A 85 4.50 -10.73 11.75
C TYR A 85 4.83 -12.08 11.11
N GLU A 86 5.99 -12.66 11.44
CA GLU A 86 6.53 -13.88 10.82
C GLU A 86 5.64 -15.11 11.02
N ASN A 87 4.93 -15.13 12.15
CA ASN A 87 4.01 -16.20 12.51
C ASN A 87 2.54 -15.81 12.25
N CYS A 88 2.31 -14.71 11.55
CA CYS A 88 0.98 -14.27 11.11
C CYS A 88 0.76 -14.68 9.65
N ASN A 89 -0.47 -14.58 9.17
CA ASN A 89 -0.80 -14.85 7.75
C ASN A 89 -0.69 -13.60 6.86
N GLU A 90 -0.55 -12.42 7.47
CA GLU A 90 -0.49 -11.11 6.83
C GLU A 90 0.06 -10.07 7.82
N LEU A 91 0.31 -8.84 7.36
CA LEU A 91 0.74 -7.76 8.24
C LEU A 91 -0.38 -7.34 9.19
N GLY A 92 -0.04 -7.07 10.45
CA GLY A 92 -0.94 -6.41 11.41
C GLY A 92 -0.94 -4.89 11.25
N ASN A 93 -1.40 -4.13 12.25
CA ASN A 93 -1.40 -2.66 12.16
C ASN A 93 0.02 -2.06 12.20
N ILE A 94 0.62 -1.89 11.03
CA ILE A 94 1.96 -1.31 10.89
C ILE A 94 2.05 0.17 11.28
N MET A 95 0.92 0.85 11.50
CA MET A 95 0.91 2.23 11.98
C MET A 95 1.06 2.33 13.50
N ASP A 96 1.02 1.20 14.22
CA ASP A 96 1.23 1.16 15.66
C ASP A 96 2.67 1.47 16.05
N PHE A 97 2.82 2.09 17.21
CA PHE A 97 4.12 2.40 17.79
C PHE A 97 4.79 1.14 18.35
N LYS A 98 6.09 1.04 18.11
CA LYS A 98 6.97 -0.01 18.61
C LYS A 98 8.02 0.60 19.53
N GLY A 99 8.04 0.14 20.78
CA GLY A 99 9.01 0.56 21.79
C GLY A 99 8.75 1.96 22.35
N PHE A 100 9.72 2.48 23.11
CA PHE A 100 9.58 3.71 23.88
C PHE A 100 9.85 4.99 23.05
N TRP A 101 10.57 4.87 21.94
CA TRP A 101 11.06 6.00 21.15
C TRP A 101 10.05 6.55 20.15
N GLY A 102 8.79 6.11 20.19
CA GLY A 102 7.73 6.61 19.31
C GLY A 102 7.92 6.28 17.83
N GLN A 103 8.73 5.27 17.50
CA GLN A 103 8.84 4.76 16.13
C GLN A 103 7.65 3.85 15.82
N LYS A 104 7.11 3.93 14.62
CA LYS A 104 6.09 3.00 14.14
C LYS A 104 6.74 1.76 13.55
N VAL A 105 5.99 0.67 13.50
CA VAL A 105 6.39 -0.52 12.74
C VAL A 105 6.65 -0.17 11.26
N TYR A 106 5.86 0.76 10.70
CA TYR A 106 6.01 1.32 9.36
C TYR A 106 7.38 1.96 9.12
N ASP A 107 8.05 2.47 10.16
CA ASP A 107 9.33 3.17 10.05
C ASP A 107 10.52 2.21 9.91
N GLN A 108 10.28 0.89 9.87
CA GLN A 108 11.32 -0.11 9.52
C GLN A 108 11.83 0.07 8.08
N PHE A 109 10.99 0.56 7.17
CA PHE A 109 11.39 0.86 5.80
C PHE A 109 12.01 2.25 5.71
N ASP A 110 13.09 2.38 4.95
CA ASP A 110 13.79 3.66 4.77
C ASP A 110 13.04 4.56 3.78
N TRP A 111 11.96 5.19 4.28
CA TRP A 111 11.12 6.11 3.52
C TRP A 111 11.90 7.31 2.99
N VAL A 112 12.90 7.78 3.74
CA VAL A 112 13.71 8.92 3.33
C VAL A 112 14.53 8.56 2.11
N LYS A 113 15.21 7.40 2.11
CA LYS A 113 15.93 6.92 0.94
C LYS A 113 15.00 6.66 -0.23
N PHE A 114 13.85 6.02 0.00
CA PHE A 114 12.87 5.71 -1.05
C PHE A 114 12.34 6.97 -1.74
N LEU A 115 11.89 7.98 -0.98
CA LEU A 115 11.31 9.21 -1.53
C LEU A 115 12.34 10.16 -2.17
N ASN A 116 13.63 9.95 -1.91
CA ASN A 116 14.73 10.72 -2.51
C ASN A 116 15.40 10.00 -3.69
N GLN A 117 14.84 8.88 -4.15
CA GLN A 117 15.21 8.30 -5.43
C GLN A 117 14.87 9.31 -6.54
N LYS A 118 15.89 9.79 -7.25
CA LYS A 118 15.78 10.69 -8.40
C LYS A 118 16.36 10.02 -9.63
#